data_AF-A0A7K2VMW4-F1
#
_entry.id   AF-A0A7K2VMW4-F1
#
_cell.length_a   1.000
_cell.length_b   1.000
_cell.length_c   1.000
_cell.angle_alpha   90.00
_cell.angle_beta   90.00
_cell.angle_gamma   90.00
#
_symmetry.space_group_name_H-M   'P 1'
#
loop_
_entity.id
_entity.type
_entity.pdbx_description
1 polymer ?
#
loop_
_entity_poly.entity_id
_entity_poly.type
_entity_poly.pdbx_seq_one_letter_code
_entity_poly.pdbx_strand_id
1 'polypeptide(L)'
;KRRRELIAALDGPGRPPAEGPDATPMGVFLAHVLHPFTAYVPPPALARLTLAAGADSHGQPPYHAAEFLADGSLLELPGGHLGALEHPEEFADRLAEALTSTSVEG
;
A
#
# COMPACT_ATOMS: atom_id res chain seq x y z
N LYS A 1 -2.34 -11.62 -19.98
CA LYS A 1 -1.36 -11.28 -21.05
C LYS A 1 -0.96 -9.80 -20.97
N ARG A 2 -1.91 -8.87 -21.11
CA ARG A 2 -1.70 -7.41 -21.03
C ARG A 2 -0.96 -6.89 -19.78
N ARG A 3 -1.30 -7.36 -18.57
CA ARG A 3 -0.61 -6.94 -17.32
C ARG A 3 0.90 -7.23 -17.35
N ARG A 4 1.28 -8.44 -17.81
CA ARG A 4 2.69 -8.85 -17.91
C ARG A 4 3.45 -8.00 -18.93
N GLU A 5 2.81 -7.68 -20.06
CA GLU A 5 3.38 -6.80 -21.09
C GLU A 5 3.60 -5.38 -20.56
N LEU A 6 2.64 -4.83 -19.79
CA LEU A 6 2.76 -3.51 -19.18
C LEU A 6 3.87 -3.46 -18.12
N ILE A 7 4.01 -4.50 -17.29
CA ILE A 7 5.10 -4.60 -16.32
C ILE A 7 6.45 -4.71 -17.03
N ALA A 8 6.55 -5.56 -18.06
CA ALA A 8 7.78 -5.68 -18.85
C ALA A 8 8.18 -4.37 -19.55
N ALA A 9 7.22 -3.52 -19.90
CA ALA A 9 7.49 -2.22 -20.48
C ALA A 9 8.14 -1.23 -19.50
N LEU A 10 8.01 -1.44 -18.18
CA LEU A 10 8.72 -0.64 -17.17
C LEU A 10 10.23 -0.88 -17.19
N ASP A 11 10.67 -2.04 -17.68
CA ASP A 11 12.08 -2.44 -17.76
C ASP A 11 12.58 -2.50 -19.21
N GLY A 12 11.76 -2.07 -20.16
CA GLY A 12 12.05 -2.14 -21.58
C GLY A 12 12.95 -1.00 -22.10
N PRO A 13 13.36 -1.05 -23.37
CA PRO A 13 14.26 -0.06 -24.00
C PRO A 13 13.69 1.37 -24.07
N GLY A 14 12.41 1.58 -23.74
CA GLY A 14 11.78 2.91 -23.64
C GLY A 14 11.80 3.51 -22.23
N ARG A 15 12.41 2.85 -21.25
CA ARG A 15 12.50 3.35 -19.88
C ARG A 15 13.39 4.60 -19.82
N PRO A 16 12.95 5.68 -19.16
CA PRO A 16 13.83 6.82 -18.89
C PRO A 16 15.07 6.39 -18.09
N PRO A 17 16.25 6.95 -18.37
CA PRO A 17 17.48 6.59 -17.68
C PRO A 17 17.35 6.87 -16.17
N ALA A 18 17.78 5.89 -15.37
CA ALA A 18 17.75 5.94 -13.91
C ALA A 18 19.14 6.18 -13.28
N GLU A 19 20.21 5.95 -14.05
CA GLU A 19 21.59 6.04 -13.59
C GLU A 19 22.44 6.91 -14.52
N GLY A 20 23.56 7.40 -14.02
CA GLY A 20 24.52 8.20 -14.80
C GLY A 20 24.10 9.66 -15.00
N PRO A 21 24.87 10.41 -15.81
CA PRO A 21 24.67 11.85 -16.00
C PRO A 21 23.34 12.21 -16.68
N ASP A 22 22.74 11.27 -17.43
CA ASP A 22 21.48 11.46 -18.14
C ASP A 22 20.25 11.06 -17.31
N ALA A 23 20.44 10.65 -16.05
CA ALA A 23 19.35 10.18 -15.20
C ALA A 23 18.23 11.22 -15.05
N THR A 24 16.99 10.75 -15.11
CA THR A 24 15.79 11.60 -14.95
C THR A 24 15.04 11.25 -13.67
N PRO A 25 14.32 12.21 -13.05
CA PRO A 25 13.49 11.92 -11.87
C PRO A 25 12.50 10.78 -12.10
N MET A 26 11.89 10.70 -13.29
CA MET A 26 10.98 9.61 -13.64
C MET A 26 11.71 8.27 -13.78
N GLY A 27 12.90 8.25 -14.41
CA GLY A 27 13.70 7.02 -14.54
C GLY A 27 14.10 6.46 -13.17
N VAL A 28 14.57 7.34 -12.28
CA VAL A 28 14.90 7.01 -10.88
C VAL A 28 13.66 6.51 -10.14
N PHE A 29 12.51 7.19 -10.24
CA PHE A 29 11.27 6.77 -9.58
C PHE A 29 10.82 5.37 -10.06
N LEU A 30 10.81 5.13 -11.36
CA LEU A 30 10.41 3.83 -11.90
C LEU A 30 11.38 2.72 -11.46
N ALA A 31 12.69 2.99 -11.41
CA ALA A 31 13.73 2.01 -11.06
C ALA A 31 13.82 1.69 -9.59
N HIS A 32 13.72 2.69 -8.75
CA HIS A 32 14.05 2.54 -7.34
C HIS A 32 12.83 2.64 -6.42
N VAL A 33 11.68 3.09 -6.93
CA VAL A 33 10.44 3.21 -6.15
C VAL A 33 9.37 2.27 -6.70
N LEU A 34 8.87 2.52 -7.92
CA LEU A 34 7.68 1.83 -8.41
C LEU A 34 7.92 0.33 -8.64
N HIS A 35 9.00 -0.04 -9.33
CA HIS A 35 9.28 -1.45 -9.64
C HIS A 35 9.54 -2.27 -8.37
N PRO A 36 10.47 -1.89 -7.45
CA PRO A 36 10.70 -2.66 -6.22
C PRO A 36 9.44 -2.77 -5.36
N PHE A 37 8.66 -1.68 -5.25
CA PHE A 37 7.43 -1.67 -4.46
C PHE A 37 6.36 -2.62 -5.01
N THR A 38 6.17 -2.66 -6.34
CA THR A 38 5.12 -3.48 -6.97
C THR A 38 5.53 -4.93 -7.22
N ALA A 39 6.83 -5.23 -7.25
CA ALA A 39 7.37 -6.58 -7.40
C ALA A 39 7.62 -7.29 -6.06
N TYR A 40 7.54 -6.57 -4.93
CA TYR A 40 7.74 -7.16 -3.61
C TYR A 40 6.69 -8.23 -3.31
N VAL A 41 7.16 -9.42 -2.95
CA VAL A 41 6.33 -10.51 -2.45
C VAL A 41 6.65 -10.69 -0.97
N PRO A 42 5.72 -10.38 -0.05
CA PRO A 42 5.95 -10.57 1.37
C PRO A 42 6.19 -12.05 1.70
N PRO A 43 7.00 -12.37 2.73
CA PRO A 43 7.18 -13.74 3.17
C PRO A 43 5.83 -14.33 3.63
N PRO A 44 5.59 -15.65 3.44
CA PRO A 44 4.38 -16.29 3.93
C PRO A 44 4.35 -16.24 5.46
N ALA A 45 3.20 -15.82 5.99
CA ALA A 45 2.89 -15.64 7.41
C ALA A 45 3.55 -14.42 8.09
N LEU A 46 2.87 -13.28 8.01
CA LEU A 46 2.92 -12.28 9.08
C LEU A 46 1.81 -12.66 10.06
N ALA A 47 2.15 -13.43 11.09
CA ALA A 47 1.17 -13.82 12.11
C ALA A 47 0.68 -12.56 12.86
N ARG A 48 -0.65 -12.44 13.02
CA ARG A 48 -1.36 -11.38 13.76
C ARG A 48 -1.34 -9.98 13.13
N LEU A 49 -1.65 -9.87 11.84
CA LEU A 49 -1.92 -8.57 11.23
C LEU A 49 -3.41 -8.23 11.23
N THR A 50 -3.74 -7.03 11.68
CA THR A 50 -5.02 -6.38 11.37
C THR A 50 -4.82 -5.52 10.13
N LEU A 51 -5.53 -5.84 9.05
CA LEU A 51 -5.52 -4.99 7.86
C LEU A 51 -6.41 -3.78 8.10
N ALA A 52 -5.96 -2.62 7.65
CA ALA A 52 -6.69 -1.37 7.79
C ALA A 52 -6.65 -0.54 6.50
N ALA A 53 -7.70 0.25 6.28
CA ALA A 53 -7.78 1.21 5.19
C ALA A 53 -8.47 2.49 5.66
N GLY A 54 -8.16 3.62 5.02
CA GLY A 54 -8.89 4.86 5.26
C GLY A 54 -10.29 4.78 4.65
N ALA A 55 -11.32 5.19 5.40
CA ALA A 55 -12.72 5.18 4.95
C ALA A 55 -12.91 5.97 3.65
N ASP A 56 -12.20 7.08 3.45
CA ASP A 56 -12.32 7.89 2.22
C ASP A 56 -11.63 7.24 1.01
N SER A 57 -10.98 6.08 1.19
CA SER A 57 -10.35 5.33 0.11
C SER A 57 -11.31 4.35 -0.60
N HIS A 58 -12.59 4.28 -0.22
CA HIS A 58 -13.56 3.44 -0.91
C HIS A 58 -13.54 3.64 -2.43
N GLY A 59 -13.60 2.53 -3.17
CA GLY A 59 -13.54 2.54 -4.64
C GLY A 59 -12.14 2.73 -5.22
N GLN A 60 -11.13 3.03 -4.40
CA GLN A 60 -9.74 3.14 -4.86
C GLN A 60 -9.09 1.75 -4.93
N PRO A 61 -8.19 1.50 -5.91
CA PRO A 61 -7.52 0.20 -6.05
C PRO A 61 -6.84 -0.33 -4.76
N PRO A 62 -6.19 0.51 -3.92
CA PRO A 62 -5.63 0.04 -2.66
C PRO A 62 -6.67 -0.45 -1.66
N TYR A 63 -7.84 0.21 -1.57
CA TYR A 63 -8.92 -0.20 -0.67
C TYR A 63 -9.48 -1.57 -1.08
N HIS A 64 -9.74 -1.77 -2.37
CA HIS A 64 -10.21 -3.08 -2.88
C HIS A 64 -9.21 -4.21 -2.61
N ALA A 65 -7.91 -3.93 -2.73
CA ALA A 65 -6.90 -4.91 -2.40
C ALA A 65 -6.89 -5.24 -0.90
N ALA A 66 -7.02 -4.22 -0.03
CA ALA A 66 -7.08 -4.40 1.42
C ALA A 66 -8.33 -5.20 1.83
N GLU A 67 -9.50 -4.85 1.29
CA GLU A 67 -10.77 -5.55 1.51
C GLU A 67 -10.69 -7.03 1.10
N PHE A 68 -10.14 -7.30 -0.09
CA PHE A 68 -9.94 -8.67 -0.58
C PHE A 68 -9.00 -9.49 0.33
N LEU A 69 -7.92 -8.86 0.81
CA LEU A 69 -6.93 -9.54 1.67
C LEU A 69 -7.40 -9.71 3.12
N ALA A 70 -8.32 -8.86 3.58
CA ALA A 70 -8.83 -8.88 4.95
C ALA A 70 -9.90 -9.95 5.19
N ASP A 71 -10.37 -10.62 4.12
CA ASP A 71 -11.39 -11.68 4.18
C ASP A 71 -12.60 -11.29 5.05
N GLY A 72 -13.04 -10.03 4.92
CA GLY A 72 -14.19 -9.48 5.64
C GLY A 72 -13.91 -8.77 6.97
N SER A 73 -12.68 -8.76 7.48
CA SER A 73 -12.31 -8.06 8.72
C SER A 73 -11.33 -6.90 8.50
N LEU A 74 -11.72 -5.92 7.69
CA LEU A 74 -10.93 -4.71 7.44
C LEU A 74 -11.24 -3.64 8.50
N LEU A 75 -10.21 -3.13 9.18
CA LEU A 75 -10.34 -1.98 10.08
C LEU A 75 -10.41 -0.68 9.27
N GLU A 76 -11.52 0.04 9.35
CA GLU A 76 -11.60 1.38 8.78
C GLU A 76 -11.07 2.43 9.75
N LEU A 77 -10.17 3.27 9.22
CA LEU A 77 -9.58 4.41 9.89
C LEU A 77 -10.08 5.71 9.25
N PRO A 78 -10.11 6.84 9.99
CA PRO A 78 -10.54 8.13 9.44
C PRO A 78 -9.68 8.59 8.26
N GLY A 79 -10.30 9.27 7.29
CA GLY A 79 -9.63 9.88 6.14
C GLY A 79 -9.19 8.88 5.06
N GLY A 80 -8.25 9.32 4.21
CA GLY A 80 -7.67 8.52 3.14
C GLY A 80 -6.22 8.11 3.41
N HIS A 81 -5.38 8.22 2.38
CA HIS A 81 -3.93 7.97 2.51
C HIS A 81 -3.26 8.86 3.57
N LEU A 82 -3.80 10.05 3.81
CA LEU A 82 -3.29 11.05 4.76
C LEU A 82 -4.15 11.16 6.02
N GLY A 83 -4.99 10.16 6.32
CA GLY A 83 -5.94 10.21 7.43
C GLY A 83 -5.32 10.54 8.79
N ALA A 84 -4.09 10.07 9.06
CA ALA A 84 -3.37 10.41 10.30
C ALA A 84 -2.94 11.89 10.40
N LEU A 85 -2.79 12.59 9.26
CA LEU A 85 -2.51 14.03 9.21
C LEU A 85 -3.80 14.85 9.21
N GLU A 86 -4.83 14.36 8.52
CA GLU A 86 -6.11 15.05 8.33
C GLU A 86 -6.99 14.97 9.59
N HIS A 87 -6.95 13.82 10.29
CA HIS A 87 -7.79 13.48 11.45
C HIS A 87 -6.94 12.89 12.60
N PRO A 88 -5.92 13.61 13.11
CA PRO A 88 -4.91 13.02 14.00
C PRO A 88 -5.49 12.43 15.30
N GLU A 89 -6.43 13.11 15.94
CA GLU A 89 -7.05 12.65 17.20
C GLU A 89 -7.96 11.43 16.96
N GLU A 90 -8.90 11.52 16.01
CA GLU A 90 -9.82 10.44 15.68
C GLU A 90 -9.09 9.18 15.18
N PHE A 91 -8.03 9.37 14.38
CA PHE A 91 -7.19 8.28 13.91
C PHE A 91 -6.47 7.59 15.07
N ALA A 92 -5.92 8.36 16.01
CA ALA A 92 -5.22 7.82 17.18
C ALA A 92 -6.18 7.04 18.10
N ASP A 93 -7.36 7.59 18.37
CA ASP A 93 -8.38 6.95 19.21
C ASP A 93 -8.84 5.61 18.61
N ARG A 94 -9.16 5.60 17.30
CA ARG A 94 -9.59 4.39 16.60
C ARG A 94 -8.49 3.32 16.55
N LEU A 95 -7.24 3.75 16.36
CA LEU A 95 -6.09 2.85 16.38
C LEU A 95 -5.88 2.24 17.78
N ALA A 96 -5.98 3.04 18.84
CA ALA A 96 -5.83 2.57 20.22
C ALA A 96 -6.92 1.56 20.59
N GLU A 97 -8.16 1.81 20.20
CA GLU A 97 -9.28 0.88 20.37
C GLU A 97 -9.01 -0.48 19.69
N ALA A 98 -8.53 -0.46 18.43
CA ALA A 98 -8.23 -1.67 17.68
C ALA A 98 -7.08 -2.49 18.33
N LEU A 99 -6.03 -1.82 18.80
CA LEU A 99 -4.89 -2.50 19.43
C LEU A 99 -5.23 -3.09 20.81
N THR A 100 -6.11 -2.43 21.56
CA THR A 100 -6.50 -2.87 22.90
C THR A 100 -7.58 -3.96 22.89
N SER A 101 -8.50 -3.93 21.91
CA SER A 101 -9.52 -4.98 21.71
C SER A 101 -8.94 -6.33 21.28
N THR A 102 -7.82 -6.34 20.55
CA THR A 102 -7.11 -7.55 20.11
C THR A 102 -6.46 -8.34 21.26
N SER A 103 -6.38 -7.78 22.47
CA SER A 103 -5.75 -8.43 23.64
C SER A 103 -6.71 -9.29 24.48
N VAL A 104 -8.00 -9.39 24.13
CA VAL A 104 -9.01 -10.09 24.95
C VAL A 104 -9.33 -11.52 24.45
N GLU A 105 -8.85 -11.91 23.27
CA GLU A 105 -8.91 -13.31 22.82
C GLU A 105 -7.51 -13.94 22.89
N GLY A 106 -7.16 -14.41 24.08
CA GLY A 106 -5.95 -15.20 24.37
C GLY A 106 -6.29 -16.34 25.32
#